data_AF-A0A7V6QN98-F1
#
_entry.id   AF-A0A7V6QN98-F1
#
_cell.length_a   1.000
_cell.length_b   1.000
_cell.length_c   1.000
_cell.angle_alpha   90.00
_cell.angle_beta   90.00
_cell.angle_gamma   90.00
#
_symmetry.space_group_name_H-M   'P 1'
#
loop_
_entity.id
_entity.type
_entity.pdbx_description
1 polymer ?
#
loop_
_entity_poly.entity_id
_entity_poly.type
_entity_poly.pdbx_seq_one_letter_code
_entity_poly.pdbx_strand_id
1 'polypeptide(L)'
;MINRVTKKLEDALLDWDMMMKSSGDEGADNAERFEMHFYEFIDELKVWFKSLQQPPITMKEAEDLSEIKDIMERLPAPLELNFYNELELIVEGIDQVRYD
;
A
#
# COMPACT_ATOMS: atom_id res chain seq x y z
N MET A 1 14.91 2.56 4.35
CA MET A 1 13.64 1.84 4.62
C MET A 1 12.58 2.24 3.61
N ILE A 2 12.40 3.53 3.34
CA ILE A 2 11.49 3.98 2.28
C ILE A 2 11.73 3.34 0.90
N ASN A 3 12.99 3.12 0.49
CA ASN A 3 13.27 2.42 -0.78
C ASN A 3 12.64 1.02 -0.90
N ARG A 4 12.41 0.32 0.22
CA ARG A 4 11.71 -0.98 0.21
C ARG A 4 10.22 -0.80 -0.02
N VAL A 5 9.62 0.19 0.64
CA VAL A 5 8.23 0.61 0.42
C VAL A 5 8.01 0.95 -1.05
N THR A 6 8.87 1.81 -1.62
CA THR A 6 8.81 2.21 -3.03
C THR A 6 8.89 1.01 -3.98
N LYS A 7 9.81 0.08 -3.71
CA LYS A 7 9.96 -1.12 -4.53
C LYS A 7 8.71 -2.01 -4.47
N LYS A 8 8.15 -2.23 -3.29
CA LYS A 8 6.92 -3.03 -3.13
C LYS A 8 5.70 -2.36 -3.75
N LEU A 9 5.61 -1.03 -3.67
CA LEU A 9 4.60 -0.28 -4.41
C LEU A 9 4.74 -0.52 -5.93
N GLU A 10 5.96 -0.53 -6.47
CA GLU A 10 6.19 -0.81 -7.89
C GLU A 10 5.77 -2.21 -8.30
N ASP A 11 6.09 -3.22 -7.48
CA ASP A 11 5.67 -4.60 -7.70
C ASP A 11 4.12 -4.70 -7.73
N ALA A 12 3.42 -4.04 -6.79
CA ALA A 12 1.96 -4.01 -6.74
C ALA A 12 1.35 -3.27 -7.95
N LEU A 13 1.91 -2.12 -8.34
CA LEU A 13 1.41 -1.34 -9.48
C LEU A 13 1.62 -2.05 -10.82
N LEU A 14 2.71 -2.83 -10.95
CA LEU A 14 2.94 -3.69 -12.11
C LEU A 14 1.82 -4.73 -12.24
N ASP A 15 1.50 -5.43 -11.15
CA ASP A 15 0.48 -6.47 -11.16
C ASP A 15 -0.93 -5.90 -11.30
N TRP A 16 -1.20 -4.70 -10.76
CA TRP A 16 -2.42 -3.95 -11.04
C TRP A 16 -2.60 -3.67 -12.54
N ASP A 17 -1.55 -3.16 -13.20
CA ASP A 17 -1.58 -2.87 -14.63
C ASP A 17 -1.78 -4.13 -15.47
N MET A 18 -1.16 -5.26 -15.08
CA MET A 18 -1.38 -6.56 -15.71
C MET A 18 -2.82 -7.05 -15.53
N MET A 19 -3.33 -7.02 -14.29
CA MET A 19 -4.71 -7.42 -13.96
C MET A 19 -5.72 -6.67 -14.82
N MET A 20 -5.59 -5.35 -14.94
CA MET A 20 -6.48 -4.50 -15.73
C MET A 20 -6.45 -4.77 -17.24
N LYS A 21 -5.36 -5.38 -17.75
CA LYS A 21 -5.20 -5.74 -19.18
C LYS A 21 -5.54 -7.19 -19.50
N SER A 22 -5.60 -8.05 -18.48
CA SER A 22 -5.94 -9.46 -18.60
C SER A 22 -7.44 -9.75 -18.48
N SER A 23 -7.87 -10.95 -18.86
CA SER A 23 -9.26 -11.41 -18.73
C SER A 23 -9.31 -12.92 -18.54
N GLY A 24 -10.42 -13.45 -18.03
CA GLY A 24 -10.54 -14.88 -17.73
C GLY A 24 -9.56 -15.32 -16.63
N ASP A 25 -9.03 -16.53 -16.74
CA ASP A 25 -8.18 -17.15 -15.70
C ASP A 25 -6.89 -16.35 -15.45
N GLU A 26 -6.26 -15.79 -16.49
CA GLU A 26 -5.08 -14.92 -16.35
C GLU A 26 -5.40 -13.65 -15.54
N GLY A 27 -6.64 -13.15 -15.64
CA GLY A 27 -7.12 -12.04 -14.83
C GLY A 27 -7.26 -12.40 -13.35
N ALA A 28 -7.70 -13.62 -13.05
CA ALA A 28 -7.81 -14.11 -11.68
C ALA A 28 -6.42 -14.29 -11.04
N ASP A 29 -5.49 -14.92 -11.74
CA ASP A 29 -4.10 -15.11 -11.26
C ASP A 29 -3.40 -13.75 -11.01
N ASN A 30 -3.61 -12.77 -11.89
CA ASN A 30 -3.06 -11.43 -11.71
C ASN A 30 -3.72 -10.67 -10.56
N ALA A 31 -5.00 -10.92 -10.28
CA ALA A 31 -5.69 -10.33 -9.14
C ALA A 31 -5.15 -10.85 -7.80
N GLU A 32 -4.93 -12.17 -7.68
CA GLU A 32 -4.32 -12.76 -6.49
C GLU A 32 -2.90 -12.23 -6.26
N ARG A 33 -2.10 -12.13 -7.34
CA ARG A 33 -0.74 -11.56 -7.28
C ARG A 33 -0.74 -10.08 -6.88
N PHE A 34 -1.67 -9.30 -7.44
CA PHE A 34 -1.84 -7.90 -7.06
C PHE A 34 -2.17 -7.77 -5.58
N GLU A 35 -3.12 -8.55 -5.06
CA GLU A 35 -3.52 -8.51 -3.64
C GLU A 35 -2.33 -8.83 -2.72
N MET A 36 -1.60 -9.90 -3.03
CA MET A 36 -0.39 -10.27 -2.29
C MET A 36 0.63 -9.12 -2.27
N HIS A 37 0.98 -8.57 -3.43
CA HIS A 37 1.98 -7.50 -3.50
C HIS A 37 1.50 -6.18 -2.89
N PHE A 38 0.20 -5.86 -2.99
CA PHE A 38 -0.38 -4.69 -2.34
C PHE A 38 -0.19 -4.78 -0.83
N TYR A 39 -0.45 -5.94 -0.23
CA TYR A 39 -0.28 -6.12 1.21
C TYR A 39 1.18 -6.23 1.67
N GLU A 40 2.08 -6.78 0.85
CA GLU A 40 3.52 -6.68 1.11
C GLU A 40 4.02 -5.23 1.10
N PHE A 41 3.46 -4.39 0.23
CA PHE A 41 3.70 -2.95 0.23
C PHE A 41 3.22 -2.29 1.52
N ILE A 42 2.00 -2.59 1.97
CA ILE A 42 1.45 -2.07 3.23
C ILE A 42 2.32 -2.50 4.44
N ASP A 43 2.83 -3.73 4.44
CA ASP A 43 3.68 -4.22 5.52
C ASP A 43 5.01 -3.48 5.60
N GLU A 44 5.67 -3.25 4.46
CA GLU A 44 6.90 -2.44 4.42
C GLU A 44 6.61 -0.98 4.79
N LEU A 45 5.47 -0.42 4.37
CA LEU A 45 5.03 0.92 4.75
C LEU A 45 4.89 1.03 6.27
N LYS A 46 4.24 0.06 6.91
CA LYS A 46 4.07 -0.01 8.35
C LYS A 46 5.40 -0.08 9.09
N VAL A 47 6.35 -0.88 8.59
CA VAL A 47 7.71 -0.97 9.14
C VAL A 47 8.42 0.38 9.04
N TRP A 48 8.37 1.02 7.88
CA TRP A 48 8.95 2.36 7.70
C TRP A 48 8.29 3.40 8.61
N PHE A 49 6.96 3.41 8.70
CA PHE A 49 6.20 4.35 9.52
C PHE A 49 6.58 4.25 11.00
N LYS A 50 6.68 3.01 11.54
CA LYS A 50 7.12 2.75 12.92
C LYS A 50 8.60 3.11 13.16
N SER A 51 9.40 3.24 12.10
CA SER A 51 10.82 3.62 12.19
C SER A 51 11.05 5.13 12.23
N LEU A 52 10.02 5.94 11.99
CA LEU A 52 10.10 7.40 12.09
C LEU A 52 10.44 7.80 13.53
N GLN A 53 11.31 8.79 13.68
CA GLN A 53 11.69 9.30 15.01
C GLN A 53 10.48 9.86 15.77
N GLN A 54 9.54 10.46 15.03
CA GLN A 54 8.26 10.95 15.52
C GLN A 54 7.18 10.49 14.53
N PRO A 55 6.61 9.28 14.74
CA PRO A 55 5.54 8.80 13.86
C PRO A 55 4.30 9.69 14.02
N PRO A 56 3.59 10.01 12.93
CA PRO A 56 2.30 10.69 12.97
C PRO A 56 1.30 9.95 13.87
N ILE A 57 0.48 10.71 14.59
CA ILE A 57 -0.59 10.17 15.45
C ILE A 57 -1.99 10.51 14.93
N THR A 58 -2.07 11.25 13.82
CA THR A 58 -3.32 11.55 13.12
C THR A 58 -3.17 11.31 11.62
N MET A 59 -4.29 11.02 10.95
CA MET A 59 -4.31 10.87 9.49
C MET A 59 -3.79 12.10 8.76
N LYS A 60 -4.16 13.30 9.25
CA LYS A 60 -3.68 14.56 8.67
C LYS A 60 -2.15 14.68 8.71
N GLU A 61 -1.54 14.33 9.84
CA GLU A 61 -0.07 14.37 9.96
C GLU A 61 0.59 13.32 9.07
N ALA A 62 -0.03 12.14 8.89
CA ALA A 62 0.47 11.10 8.01
C ALA A 62 0.40 11.53 6.53
N GLU A 63 -0.73 12.10 6.11
CA GLU A 63 -0.93 12.67 4.78
C GLU A 63 0.04 13.82 4.49
N ASP A 64 0.53 14.52 5.52
CA ASP A 64 1.46 15.61 5.34
C ASP A 64 2.91 15.18 5.05
N LEU A 65 3.24 13.90 5.27
CA LEU A 65 4.55 13.33 4.94
C LEU A 65 4.77 13.32 3.42
N SER A 66 5.94 13.78 2.98
CA SER A 66 6.34 13.79 1.56
C SER A 66 6.21 12.40 0.92
N GLU A 67 6.64 11.38 1.62
CA GLU A 67 6.64 10.00 1.15
C GLU A 67 5.22 9.46 0.96
N ILE A 68 4.26 9.86 1.81
CA ILE A 68 2.85 9.48 1.67
C ILE A 68 2.21 10.21 0.48
N LYS A 69 2.51 11.51 0.30
CA LYS A 69 2.07 12.27 -0.86
C LYS A 69 2.59 11.65 -2.16
N ASP A 70 3.87 11.30 -2.21
CA ASP A 70 4.50 10.66 -3.37
C ASP A 70 3.85 9.30 -3.68
N ILE A 71 3.47 8.52 -2.67
CA ILE A 71 2.74 7.26 -2.86
C ILE A 71 1.35 7.52 -3.44
N MET A 72 0.59 8.45 -2.85
CA MET A 72 -0.75 8.79 -3.31
C MET A 72 -0.77 9.30 -4.75
N GLU A 73 0.19 10.13 -5.14
CA GLU A 73 0.31 10.64 -6.52
C GLU A 73 0.54 9.53 -7.56
N ARG A 74 1.07 8.38 -7.13
CA ARG A 74 1.36 7.22 -7.99
C ARG A 74 0.25 6.18 -7.99
N LEU A 75 -0.63 6.18 -6.99
CA LEU A 75 -1.69 5.20 -6.87
C LEU A 75 -2.77 5.43 -7.93
N PRO A 76 -3.24 4.38 -8.61
CA PRO A 76 -4.46 4.42 -9.39
C PRO A 76 -5.64 4.82 -8.50
N ALA A 77 -6.54 5.67 -9.01
CA ALA A 77 -7.71 6.13 -8.28
C ALA A 77 -8.53 5.02 -7.59
N PRO A 78 -8.74 3.82 -8.19
CA PRO A 78 -9.45 2.72 -7.52
C PRO A 78 -8.77 2.19 -6.25
N LEU A 79 -7.46 2.41 -6.09
CA LEU A 79 -6.67 1.91 -4.96
C LEU A 79 -6.52 2.93 -3.83
N GLU A 80 -6.86 4.19 -4.06
CA GLU A 80 -6.73 5.26 -3.06
C GLU A 80 -7.47 4.93 -1.76
N LEU A 81 -8.74 4.51 -1.86
CA LEU A 81 -9.54 4.19 -0.67
C LEU A 81 -8.93 3.03 0.14
N ASN A 82 -8.46 1.98 -0.55
CA ASN A 82 -7.80 0.85 0.12
C ASN A 82 -6.55 1.31 0.85
N PHE A 83 -5.73 2.12 0.20
CA PHE A 83 -4.53 2.69 0.81
C PHE A 83 -4.86 3.58 2.02
N TYR A 84 -5.87 4.44 1.93
CA TYR A 84 -6.30 5.30 3.04
C TYR A 84 -6.73 4.50 4.26
N ASN A 85 -7.52 3.44 4.06
CA ASN A 85 -7.95 2.57 5.16
C ASN A 85 -6.75 1.90 5.84
N GLU A 86 -5.80 1.39 5.06
CA GLU A 86 -4.59 0.76 5.62
C GLU A 86 -3.69 1.78 6.34
N LEU A 87 -3.57 3.00 5.80
CA LEU A 87 -2.82 4.08 6.44
C LEU A 87 -3.46 4.49 7.77
N GLU A 88 -4.80 4.58 7.84
CA GLU A 88 -5.54 4.85 9.07
C GLU A 88 -5.25 3.80 10.14
N LEU A 89 -5.28 2.53 9.78
CA LEU A 89 -4.95 1.44 10.70
C LEU A 89 -3.49 1.50 11.18
N ILE A 90 -2.56 1.89 10.30
CA ILE A 90 -1.16 2.10 10.68
C ILE A 90 -1.03 3.24 11.70
N VAL A 91 -1.72 4.37 11.47
CA VAL A 91 -1.74 5.53 12.37
C VAL A 91 -2.35 5.18 13.72
N GLU A 92 -3.46 4.43 13.73
CA GLU A 92 -4.14 3.96 14.95
C GLU A 92 -3.38 2.85 15.68
N GLY A 93 -2.34 2.28 15.04
CA GLY A 93 -1.56 1.18 15.60
C GLY A 93 -2.32 -0.14 15.65
N ILE A 94 -3.35 -0.30 14.82
CA ILE A 94 -4.15 -1.52 14.73
C ILE A 94 -3.47 -2.53 13.80
N ASP A 95 -3.25 -3.74 14.30
CA ASP A 95 -2.85 -4.87 13.47
C ASP A 95 -4.13 -5.54 12.93
N GLN A 96 -4.35 -5.48 11.62
CA GLN A 96 -5.37 -6.32 10.98
C GLN A 96 -4.92 -7.78 11.01
N VAL A 97 -5.81 -8.67 11.43
CA VAL A 97 -5.67 -10.11 11.22
C VAL A 97 -6.20 -10.40 9.82
N ARG A 98 -5.30 -10.64 8.86
CA ARG A 98 -5.65 -11.10 7.52
C ARG A 98 -5.87 -12.62 7.60
N TYR A 99 -7.05 -13.08 7.19
CA TYR A 99 -7.33 -14.51 7.09
C TYR A 99 -7.01 -14.92 5.66
N ASP A 100 -5.90 -15.65 5.49
CA ASP A 100 -5.56 -16.37 4.26
C ASP A 100 -6.66 -17.40 3.89
#